data_AF-J4G287-F1
#
_entry.id   AF-J4G287-F1
#
_cell.length_a   1.000
_cell.length_b   1.000
_cell.length_c   1.000
_cell.angle_alpha   90.00
_cell.angle_beta   90.00
_cell.angle_gamma   90.00
#
_symmetry.space_group_name_H-M   'P 1'
#
loop_
_entity.id
_entity.type
_entity.pdbx_description
1 polymer ?
#
loop_
_entity_poly.entity_id
_entity_poly.type
_entity_poly.pdbx_seq_one_letter_code
_entity_poly.pdbx_strand_id
1 'polypeptide(L)'
;MSTVVTKKASDIIAHLARVRPLISAHIPLFTLSATADTDPGELSGLVSQLQSLSDRSVGCLSAPIPSRSDSFNGAFACSLAIFDFARATSFRSNIPGRPITQVGRWHAFRKDTTRTTEAEKLGSALGGTDLWSLRMNSRSLPVELQALERADTIDTVVYFTDGSSEGLVDAFRFFPSATSVGLVATSTPFVTGRPYTLFHGSAVHSSGAVGVCLNSPKQPTFHTNFPGLQALTKAMFVTESEGNLIHSLDNMNPTRLLLSAIQQRNGQPGSDGQSGSALDFQLITKDDLFFVGTIRDNGSDSEASVFQLYHITSGDPSRGTFAIESEFAPTPGMLVQLYHLPRGSVPDVLSRYLPASFSSPASRKMSFSMSPPDVLSLDEISEVGPETIVIDDTFLVASENGVVIGRQGGDPSTRERPWTCKVPGGEIDLRWALR
;
A
#
# COMPACT_ATOMS: atom_id res chain seq x y z
N MET A 1 -19.96 -0.63 -5.12
CA MET A 1 -18.87 -0.32 -4.16
C MET A 1 -19.19 1.04 -3.58
N SER A 2 -18.80 1.33 -2.36
CA SER A 2 -19.07 2.64 -1.74
C SER A 2 -18.11 2.88 -0.58
N THR A 3 -17.75 4.14 -0.35
CA THR A 3 -17.02 4.56 0.84
C THR A 3 -17.81 5.63 1.57
N VAL A 4 -18.13 5.41 2.84
CA VAL A 4 -18.83 6.38 3.69
C VAL A 4 -17.82 7.03 4.62
N VAL A 5 -17.72 8.36 4.59
CA VAL A 5 -16.89 9.15 5.50
C VAL A 5 -17.79 10.01 6.39
N THR A 6 -17.71 9.84 7.70
CA THR A 6 -18.60 10.49 8.66
C THR A 6 -18.00 10.57 10.06
N LYS A 7 -18.49 11.50 10.88
CA LYS A 7 -18.21 11.55 12.33
C LYS A 7 -19.22 10.75 13.17
N LYS A 8 -20.27 10.19 12.55
CA LYS A 8 -21.37 9.50 13.25
C LYS A 8 -21.45 8.04 12.82
N ALA A 9 -21.22 7.11 13.75
CA ALA A 9 -21.36 5.67 13.50
C ALA A 9 -22.75 5.29 12.98
N SER A 10 -23.80 6.00 13.40
CA SER A 10 -25.18 5.80 12.94
C SER A 10 -25.33 5.86 11.42
N ASP A 11 -24.55 6.70 10.76
CA ASP A 11 -24.71 6.96 9.34
C ASP A 11 -24.09 5.82 8.50
N ILE A 12 -22.99 5.25 9.00
CA ILE A 12 -22.44 3.99 8.47
C ILE A 12 -23.45 2.86 8.64
N ILE A 13 -24.06 2.73 9.83
CA ILE A 13 -25.06 1.68 10.09
C ILE A 13 -26.27 1.85 9.15
N ALA A 14 -26.76 3.08 8.96
CA ALA A 14 -27.86 3.36 8.05
C ALA A 14 -27.51 2.99 6.59
N HIS A 15 -26.26 3.25 6.17
CA HIS A 15 -25.77 2.83 4.86
C HIS A 15 -25.69 1.30 4.75
N LEU A 16 -25.13 0.63 5.75
CA LEU A 16 -25.04 -0.84 5.81
C LEU A 16 -26.43 -1.50 5.75
N ALA A 17 -27.42 -0.94 6.45
CA ALA A 17 -28.80 -1.42 6.41
C ALA A 17 -29.40 -1.33 5.00
N ARG A 18 -29.06 -0.28 4.24
CA ARG A 18 -29.52 -0.08 2.86
C ARG A 18 -28.93 -1.09 1.88
N VAL A 19 -27.66 -1.44 2.04
CA VAL A 19 -26.95 -2.39 1.15
C VAL A 19 -27.13 -3.85 1.56
N ARG A 20 -27.54 -4.13 2.80
CA ARG A 20 -27.74 -5.50 3.33
C ARG A 20 -28.56 -6.42 2.43
N PRO A 21 -29.66 -5.99 1.79
CA PRO A 21 -30.44 -6.85 0.89
C PRO A 21 -29.63 -7.40 -0.30
N LEU A 22 -28.53 -6.73 -0.68
CA LEU A 22 -27.68 -7.12 -1.80
C LEU A 22 -26.66 -8.20 -1.43
N ILE A 23 -26.46 -8.51 -0.14
CA ILE A 23 -25.28 -9.27 0.32
C ILE A 23 -25.51 -10.79 0.38
N SER A 24 -26.77 -11.26 0.37
CA SER A 24 -27.11 -12.68 0.61
C SER A 24 -26.42 -13.69 -0.32
N ALA A 25 -26.09 -13.30 -1.55
CA ALA A 25 -25.39 -14.11 -2.55
C ALA A 25 -23.96 -13.61 -2.86
N HIS A 26 -23.40 -12.75 -2.01
CA HIS A 26 -22.17 -12.03 -2.31
C HIS A 26 -21.15 -12.10 -1.16
N ILE A 27 -19.90 -11.84 -1.50
CA ILE A 27 -18.76 -11.71 -0.59
C ILE A 27 -18.55 -10.22 -0.34
N PRO A 28 -18.84 -9.71 0.88
CA PRO A 28 -18.51 -8.34 1.24
C PRO A 28 -17.02 -8.25 1.58
N LEU A 29 -16.31 -7.35 0.90
CA LEU A 29 -14.98 -6.88 1.25
C LEU A 29 -15.12 -5.51 1.91
N PHE A 30 -14.61 -5.33 3.13
CA PHE A 30 -14.75 -4.06 3.84
C PHE A 30 -13.48 -3.59 4.53
N THR A 31 -13.35 -2.28 4.72
CA THR A 31 -12.37 -1.68 5.65
C THR A 31 -13.07 -0.67 6.53
N LEU A 32 -12.64 -0.60 7.78
CA LEU A 32 -13.13 0.39 8.74
C LEU A 32 -11.93 1.15 9.30
N SER A 33 -11.87 2.46 9.08
CA SER A 33 -10.81 3.26 9.69
C SER A 33 -11.10 3.45 11.17
N ALA A 34 -10.11 3.18 12.02
CA ALA A 34 -10.18 3.48 13.44
C ALA A 34 -9.05 4.45 13.79
N THR A 35 -9.38 5.48 14.56
CA THR A 35 -8.43 6.42 15.18
C THR A 35 -8.26 6.08 16.66
N ALA A 36 -7.22 6.61 17.30
CA ALA A 36 -7.07 6.52 18.76
C ALA A 36 -8.25 7.17 19.52
N ASP A 37 -8.88 8.18 18.92
CA ASP A 37 -10.01 8.92 19.48
C ASP A 37 -11.37 8.25 19.24
N THR A 38 -11.38 7.09 18.57
CA THR A 38 -12.61 6.35 18.29
C THR A 38 -13.19 5.78 19.58
N ASP A 39 -14.46 6.06 19.88
CA ASP A 39 -15.15 5.41 21.00
C ASP A 39 -15.16 3.89 20.81
N PRO A 40 -14.64 3.10 21.78
CA PRO A 40 -14.58 1.64 21.66
C PRO A 40 -15.96 0.98 21.53
N GLY A 41 -16.99 1.58 22.14
CA GLY A 41 -18.37 1.11 22.06
C GLY A 41 -18.92 1.23 20.64
N GLU A 42 -18.77 2.41 20.03
CA GLU A 42 -19.15 2.65 18.63
C GLU A 42 -18.40 1.72 17.66
N LEU A 43 -17.09 1.57 17.82
CA LEU A 43 -16.28 0.67 16.99
C LEU A 43 -16.75 -0.78 17.10
N SER A 44 -16.98 -1.26 18.33
CA SER A 44 -17.46 -2.62 18.56
C SER A 44 -18.84 -2.86 17.93
N GLY A 45 -19.72 -1.87 17.96
CA GLY A 45 -21.03 -1.91 17.31
C GLY A 45 -20.92 -1.99 15.79
N LEU A 46 -20.08 -1.15 15.18
CA LEU A 46 -19.81 -1.15 13.74
C LEU A 46 -19.20 -2.47 13.26
N VAL A 47 -18.19 -2.97 13.96
CA VAL A 47 -17.55 -4.25 13.66
C VAL A 47 -18.57 -5.39 13.74
N SER A 48 -19.40 -5.41 14.78
CA SER A 48 -20.45 -6.44 14.94
C SER A 48 -21.45 -6.42 13.77
N GLN A 49 -21.85 -5.23 13.31
CA GLN A 49 -22.73 -5.10 12.15
C GLN A 49 -22.06 -5.60 10.87
N LEU A 50 -20.80 -5.23 10.62
CA LEU A 50 -20.02 -5.66 9.46
C LEU A 50 -19.82 -7.19 9.42
N GLN A 51 -19.49 -7.81 10.56
CA GLN A 51 -19.36 -9.26 10.67
C GLN A 51 -20.71 -9.99 10.50
N SER A 52 -21.83 -9.34 10.80
CA SER A 52 -23.18 -9.90 10.60
C SER A 52 -23.68 -9.84 9.16
N LEU A 53 -22.91 -9.23 8.24
CA LEU A 53 -23.31 -9.10 6.83
C LEU A 53 -23.22 -10.43 6.09
N SER A 54 -22.19 -11.24 6.35
CA SER A 54 -21.96 -12.52 5.68
C SER A 54 -20.91 -13.35 6.41
N ASP A 55 -21.09 -14.67 6.46
CA ASP A 55 -20.08 -15.61 6.99
C ASP A 55 -18.82 -15.70 6.14
N ARG A 56 -18.80 -15.04 4.97
CA ARG A 56 -17.67 -14.96 4.05
C ARG A 56 -17.10 -13.55 3.94
N SER A 57 -17.46 -12.66 4.86
CA SER A 57 -16.96 -11.29 4.84
C SER A 57 -15.45 -11.25 5.01
N VAL A 58 -14.78 -10.38 4.27
CA VAL A 58 -13.34 -10.16 4.38
C VAL A 58 -13.11 -8.71 4.74
N GLY A 59 -12.26 -8.42 5.71
CA GLY A 59 -11.96 -7.03 6.03
C GLY A 59 -10.77 -6.81 6.93
N CYS A 60 -10.49 -5.54 7.22
CA CYS A 60 -9.53 -5.14 8.24
C CYS A 60 -9.89 -3.79 8.86
N LEU A 61 -9.27 -3.48 10.00
CA LEU A 61 -9.14 -2.09 10.44
C LEU A 61 -8.04 -1.40 9.61
N SER A 62 -8.31 -0.17 9.19
CA SER A 62 -7.45 0.62 8.31
C SER A 62 -7.09 1.97 8.91
N ALA A 63 -6.20 2.71 8.26
CA ALA A 63 -5.86 4.07 8.66
C ALA A 63 -6.99 5.03 8.22
N PRO A 64 -7.10 6.20 8.86
CA PRO A 64 -7.92 7.30 8.35
C PRO A 64 -7.52 7.69 6.93
N ILE A 65 -8.50 8.09 6.11
CA ILE A 65 -8.22 8.58 4.76
C ILE A 65 -7.62 9.98 4.87
N PRO A 66 -6.43 10.25 4.30
CA PRO A 66 -5.83 11.58 4.38
C PRO A 66 -6.69 12.68 3.76
N SER A 67 -6.87 13.76 4.50
CA SER A 67 -7.66 14.94 4.12
C SER A 67 -6.96 16.19 4.65
N ARG A 68 -6.92 17.25 3.83
CA ARG A 68 -6.49 18.58 4.29
C ARG A 68 -7.60 19.37 4.97
N SER A 69 -8.84 18.95 4.78
CA SER A 69 -10.00 19.64 5.33
C SER A 69 -10.19 19.25 6.79
N ASP A 70 -10.08 20.23 7.70
CA ASP A 70 -10.30 20.09 9.14
C ASP A 70 -11.67 19.51 9.48
N SER A 71 -12.65 19.73 8.60
CA SER A 71 -13.98 19.15 8.73
C SER A 71 -13.92 17.62 8.87
N PHE A 72 -13.02 16.93 8.16
CA PHE A 72 -12.90 15.46 8.24
C PHE A 72 -11.91 14.97 9.29
N ASN A 73 -11.33 15.87 10.08
CA ASN A 73 -10.48 15.45 11.20
C ASN A 73 -11.30 14.63 12.21
N GLY A 74 -10.78 13.47 12.59
CA GLY A 74 -11.47 12.49 13.44
C GLY A 74 -12.66 11.76 12.80
N ALA A 75 -12.88 11.87 11.48
CA ALA A 75 -13.94 11.12 10.80
C ALA A 75 -13.57 9.64 10.62
N PHE A 76 -14.59 8.77 10.70
CA PHE A 76 -14.53 7.37 10.31
C PHE A 76 -14.76 7.23 8.82
N ALA A 77 -14.07 6.29 8.20
CA ALA A 77 -14.30 5.81 6.85
C ALA A 77 -14.68 4.33 6.90
N CYS A 78 -15.80 3.98 6.28
CA CYS A 78 -16.20 2.60 6.05
C CYS A 78 -16.31 2.36 4.55
N SER A 79 -15.46 1.51 4.02
CA SER A 79 -15.39 1.19 2.59
C SER A 79 -15.92 -0.21 2.38
N LEU A 80 -16.84 -0.38 1.44
CA LEU A 80 -17.52 -1.64 1.17
C LEU A 80 -17.54 -1.94 -0.33
N ALA A 81 -17.05 -3.11 -0.68
CA ALA A 81 -17.21 -3.72 -1.99
C ALA A 81 -17.95 -5.04 -1.84
N ILE A 82 -18.81 -5.36 -2.80
CA ILE A 82 -19.65 -6.56 -2.77
C ILE A 82 -19.37 -7.31 -4.06
N PHE A 83 -18.95 -8.57 -3.94
CA PHE A 83 -18.54 -9.41 -5.07
C PHE A 83 -19.42 -10.64 -5.21
N ASP A 84 -19.76 -11.01 -6.44
CA ASP A 84 -20.55 -12.20 -6.74
C ASP A 84 -19.77 -13.46 -6.37
N PHE A 85 -20.41 -14.38 -5.63
CA PHE A 85 -19.84 -15.65 -5.23
C PHE A 85 -19.38 -16.51 -6.43
N ALA A 86 -20.03 -16.38 -7.59
CA ALA A 86 -19.64 -17.09 -8.80
C ALA A 86 -18.31 -16.59 -9.40
N ARG A 87 -17.84 -15.40 -8.99
CA ARG A 87 -16.68 -14.71 -9.58
C ARG A 87 -15.63 -14.29 -8.56
N ALA A 88 -15.84 -14.61 -7.29
CA ALA A 88 -14.94 -14.25 -6.22
C ALA A 88 -14.79 -15.41 -5.23
N THR A 89 -13.59 -15.55 -4.70
CA THR A 89 -13.27 -16.54 -3.67
C THR A 89 -12.56 -15.83 -2.52
N SER A 90 -13.19 -15.80 -1.35
CA SER A 90 -12.58 -15.31 -0.12
C SER A 90 -11.58 -16.34 0.41
N PHE A 91 -10.48 -15.87 1.00
CA PHE A 91 -9.46 -16.74 1.57
C PHE A 91 -8.84 -16.16 2.83
N ARG A 92 -8.22 -17.05 3.60
CA ARG A 92 -7.38 -16.69 4.74
C ARG A 92 -6.04 -17.42 4.67
N SER A 93 -4.95 -16.65 4.77
CA SER A 93 -3.59 -17.15 4.70
C SER A 93 -2.89 -17.04 6.06
N ASN A 94 -2.20 -18.11 6.44
CA ASN A 94 -1.19 -18.10 7.51
C ASN A 94 0.21 -18.41 6.97
N ILE A 95 0.40 -18.27 5.66
CA ILE A 95 1.70 -18.53 5.06
C ILE A 95 2.65 -17.49 5.65
N PRO A 96 3.70 -17.92 6.39
CA PRO A 96 4.55 -17.00 7.11
C PRO A 96 5.30 -16.11 6.11
N GLY A 97 5.34 -14.82 6.41
CA GLY A 97 6.26 -13.89 5.77
C GLY A 97 7.71 -14.12 6.21
N ARG A 98 8.57 -13.20 5.80
CA ARG A 98 9.99 -13.27 6.19
C ARG A 98 10.14 -12.86 7.65
N PRO A 99 10.93 -13.61 8.45
CA PRO A 99 11.24 -13.16 9.79
C PRO A 99 12.01 -11.84 9.71
N ILE A 100 11.61 -10.87 10.53
CA ILE A 100 12.32 -9.59 10.63
C ILE A 100 13.78 -9.89 11.00
N THR A 101 14.71 -9.48 10.14
CA THR A 101 16.15 -9.62 10.40
C THR A 101 16.51 -8.77 11.62
N GLN A 102 16.62 -9.39 12.79
CA GLN A 102 17.02 -8.71 14.01
C GLN A 102 18.54 -8.48 13.98
N VAL A 103 18.95 -7.23 13.76
CA VAL A 103 20.35 -6.83 13.87
C VAL A 103 20.64 -6.40 15.31
N GLY A 104 21.42 -7.22 16.02
CA GLY A 104 21.86 -6.94 17.39
C GLY A 104 22.35 -8.20 18.11
N ARG A 105 23.31 -8.05 19.04
CA ARG A 105 23.73 -9.14 19.95
C ARG A 105 22.69 -9.34 21.05
N TRP A 106 21.48 -9.79 20.71
CA TRP A 106 20.51 -10.22 21.71
C TRP A 106 20.72 -11.71 22.01
N HIS A 107 21.74 -12.02 22.81
CA HIS A 107 21.85 -13.35 23.39
C HIS A 107 20.70 -13.58 24.37
N ALA A 108 20.08 -14.76 24.25
CA ALA A 108 19.19 -15.41 25.21
C ALA A 108 17.81 -14.76 25.46
N PHE A 109 16.76 -15.38 24.92
CA PHE A 109 15.62 -15.91 25.69
C PHE A 109 14.56 -16.41 24.69
N ARG A 110 14.87 -17.52 23.99
CA ARG A 110 13.82 -18.47 23.63
C ARG A 110 14.14 -19.76 24.36
N LYS A 111 13.27 -20.07 25.32
CA LYS A 111 13.23 -21.36 26.01
C LYS A 111 12.76 -22.37 24.96
N ASP A 112 13.71 -23.10 24.39
CA ASP A 112 13.45 -24.19 23.45
C ASP A 112 12.45 -25.17 24.07
N THR A 113 11.33 -25.36 23.40
CA THR A 113 10.55 -26.59 23.55
C THR A 113 10.59 -27.29 22.20
N THR A 114 11.64 -28.11 22.05
CA THR A 114 11.72 -29.30 21.19
C THR A 114 11.33 -29.14 19.71
N ARG A 115 12.29 -28.74 18.85
CA ARG A 115 12.41 -29.23 17.45
C ARG A 115 13.73 -28.89 16.74
N THR A 116 14.82 -28.75 17.47
CA THR A 116 16.12 -28.31 16.97
C THR A 116 17.12 -29.47 17.02
N THR A 117 17.34 -30.15 15.90
CA THR A 117 18.53 -31.02 15.71
C THR A 117 18.93 -31.27 14.25
N GLU A 118 18.06 -31.06 13.26
CA GLU A 118 18.46 -31.22 11.84
C GLU A 118 18.73 -29.89 11.12
N ALA A 119 18.03 -28.81 11.48
CA ALA A 119 18.17 -27.50 10.84
C ALA A 119 19.52 -26.80 11.11
N GLU A 120 20.11 -27.04 12.29
CA GLU A 120 21.37 -26.39 12.69
C GLU A 120 22.59 -27.01 12.01
N LYS A 121 22.53 -28.30 11.63
CA LYS A 121 23.63 -28.96 10.92
C LYS A 121 23.74 -28.56 9.44
N LEU A 122 22.64 -28.10 8.83
CA LEU A 122 22.63 -27.60 7.44
C LEU A 122 22.96 -26.10 7.34
N GLY A 123 22.76 -25.36 8.45
CA GLY A 123 22.98 -23.91 8.54
C GLY A 123 24.44 -23.46 8.41
N SER A 124 25.40 -24.36 8.63
CA SER A 124 26.83 -24.02 8.56
C SER A 124 27.44 -24.14 7.16
N ALA A 125 26.73 -24.73 6.19
CA ALA A 125 27.29 -25.07 4.88
C ALA A 125 26.79 -24.18 3.72
N LEU A 126 25.69 -23.45 3.91
CA LEU A 126 25.06 -22.62 2.89
C LEU A 126 24.74 -21.25 3.48
N GLY A 127 25.20 -20.19 2.81
CA GLY A 127 24.93 -18.81 3.20
C GLY A 127 23.45 -18.59 3.46
N GLY A 128 23.12 -17.87 4.54
CA GLY A 128 21.78 -17.78 5.12
C GLY A 128 20.65 -17.32 4.19
N THR A 129 20.95 -16.83 2.99
CA THR A 129 19.99 -16.50 1.93
C THR A 129 19.41 -17.74 1.23
N ASP A 130 20.18 -18.82 1.05
CA ASP A 130 19.74 -20.00 0.27
C ASP A 130 18.86 -20.97 1.07
N LEU A 131 18.93 -20.92 2.41
CA LEU A 131 18.12 -21.79 3.27
C LEU A 131 16.64 -21.35 3.33
N TRP A 132 16.34 -20.09 3.02
CA TRP A 132 14.96 -19.59 2.98
C TRP A 132 14.25 -19.92 1.68
N SER A 133 14.94 -19.81 0.53
CA SER A 133 14.45 -20.32 -0.75
C SER A 133 14.17 -21.83 -0.68
N LEU A 134 14.97 -22.58 0.09
CA LEU A 134 14.75 -24.01 0.36
C LEU A 134 13.59 -24.29 1.34
N ARG A 135 13.39 -23.50 2.40
CA ARG A 135 12.25 -23.65 3.34
C ARG A 135 10.91 -23.20 2.75
N MET A 136 10.92 -22.20 1.85
CA MET A 136 9.75 -21.75 1.08
C MET A 136 9.33 -22.74 -0.02
N ASN A 137 9.98 -23.90 -0.14
CA ASN A 137 9.54 -24.98 -1.03
C ASN A 137 8.33 -25.76 -0.49
N SER A 138 7.82 -25.49 0.72
CA SER A 138 6.45 -25.87 1.10
C SER A 138 5.46 -24.86 0.50
N ARG A 139 5.32 -24.91 -0.83
CA ARG A 139 4.54 -23.98 -1.65
C ARG A 139 3.06 -24.33 -1.64
N SER A 140 2.32 -24.00 -0.58
CA SER A 140 0.87 -24.17 -0.58
C SER A 140 0.16 -22.83 -0.68
N LEU A 141 -0.75 -22.72 -1.64
CA LEU A 141 -1.79 -21.70 -1.63
C LEU A 141 -2.63 -21.80 -0.33
N PRO A 142 -3.31 -20.72 0.10
CA PRO A 142 -4.37 -20.82 1.10
C PRO A 142 -5.35 -21.95 0.77
N VAL A 143 -5.89 -22.64 1.78
CA VAL A 143 -6.69 -23.86 1.59
C VAL A 143 -7.91 -23.61 0.69
N GLU A 144 -8.52 -22.44 0.80
CA GLU A 144 -9.67 -22.02 0.00
C GLU A 144 -9.29 -21.85 -1.48
N LEU A 145 -8.03 -21.49 -1.75
CA LEU A 145 -7.52 -21.25 -3.10
C LEU A 145 -6.93 -22.52 -3.75
N GLN A 146 -6.58 -23.55 -2.97
CA GLN A 146 -6.11 -24.84 -3.51
C GLN A 146 -7.20 -25.57 -4.29
N ALA A 147 -8.47 -25.37 -3.93
CA ALA A 147 -9.61 -25.98 -4.59
C ALA A 147 -10.00 -25.30 -5.91
N LEU A 148 -9.33 -24.21 -6.30
CA LEU A 148 -9.62 -23.51 -7.55
C LEU A 148 -9.07 -24.32 -8.73
N GLU A 149 -9.97 -25.02 -9.43
CA GLU A 149 -9.66 -25.78 -10.66
C GLU A 149 -9.11 -24.89 -11.79
N ARG A 150 -9.38 -23.58 -11.75
CA ARG A 150 -9.07 -22.60 -12.80
C ARG A 150 -8.24 -21.41 -12.31
N ALA A 151 -7.08 -21.71 -11.71
CA ALA A 151 -6.14 -20.69 -11.24
C ALA A 151 -5.71 -19.69 -12.34
N ASP A 152 -5.71 -20.12 -13.60
CA ASP A 152 -5.42 -19.33 -14.80
C ASP A 152 -6.45 -18.21 -15.06
N THR A 153 -7.67 -18.35 -14.54
CA THR A 153 -8.76 -17.38 -14.73
C THR A 153 -8.79 -16.26 -13.68
N ILE A 154 -7.96 -16.36 -12.63
CA ILE A 154 -7.88 -15.30 -11.63
C ILE A 154 -7.10 -14.13 -12.23
N ASP A 155 -7.73 -12.96 -12.27
CA ASP A 155 -7.15 -11.75 -12.85
C ASP A 155 -6.77 -10.70 -11.80
N THR A 156 -7.37 -10.76 -10.62
CA THR A 156 -7.16 -9.78 -9.56
C THR A 156 -7.14 -10.46 -8.20
N VAL A 157 -6.20 -10.07 -7.35
CA VAL A 157 -6.19 -10.47 -5.93
C VAL A 157 -6.16 -9.21 -5.08
N VAL A 158 -7.16 -9.05 -4.21
CA VAL A 158 -7.21 -7.95 -3.23
C VAL A 158 -7.13 -8.53 -1.84
N TYR A 159 -6.19 -8.07 -1.02
CA TYR A 159 -5.97 -8.66 0.31
C TYR A 159 -5.51 -7.65 1.37
N PHE A 160 -5.67 -8.04 2.64
CA PHE A 160 -5.25 -7.34 3.84
C PHE A 160 -4.28 -8.21 4.63
N THR A 161 -3.22 -7.66 5.20
CA THR A 161 -2.11 -8.44 5.82
C THR A 161 -1.50 -7.78 7.06
N ASP A 162 -0.88 -8.60 7.92
CA ASP A 162 -0.20 -8.26 9.18
C ASP A 162 1.27 -7.80 9.03
N GLY A 163 1.62 -7.21 7.88
CA GLY A 163 2.97 -6.69 7.61
C GLY A 163 4.01 -7.77 7.24
N SER A 164 3.66 -9.06 7.29
CA SER A 164 4.53 -10.19 6.91
C SER A 164 3.93 -10.94 5.72
N SER A 165 3.78 -10.26 4.58
CA SER A 165 3.02 -10.76 3.44
C SER A 165 3.82 -11.60 2.44
N GLU A 166 5.14 -11.69 2.61
CA GLU A 166 6.07 -12.18 1.59
C GLU A 166 5.75 -13.62 1.17
N GLY A 167 5.43 -14.50 2.13
CA GLY A 167 5.08 -15.89 1.84
C GLY A 167 3.79 -16.03 1.02
N LEU A 168 2.79 -15.18 1.30
CA LEU A 168 1.56 -15.14 0.51
C LEU A 168 1.79 -14.57 -0.89
N VAL A 169 2.55 -13.48 -0.98
CA VAL A 169 2.93 -12.84 -2.24
C VAL A 169 3.69 -13.82 -3.14
N ASP A 170 4.62 -14.59 -2.58
CA ASP A 170 5.33 -15.65 -3.30
C ASP A 170 4.39 -16.78 -3.76
N ALA A 171 3.31 -17.05 -3.02
CA ALA A 171 2.29 -18.02 -3.41
C ALA A 171 1.45 -17.53 -4.60
N PHE A 172 1.29 -16.23 -4.81
CA PHE A 172 0.57 -15.70 -5.99
C PHE A 172 1.27 -15.96 -7.33
N ARG A 173 2.47 -16.55 -7.35
CA ARG A 173 3.05 -17.09 -8.59
C ARG A 173 2.16 -18.14 -9.26
N PHE A 174 1.31 -18.84 -8.50
CA PHE A 174 0.33 -19.80 -9.02
C PHE A 174 -0.82 -19.12 -9.77
N PHE A 175 -0.95 -17.79 -9.65
CA PHE A 175 -1.87 -16.95 -10.44
C PHE A 175 -1.03 -16.04 -11.36
N PRO A 176 -0.45 -16.58 -12.44
CA PRO A 176 0.51 -15.84 -13.28
C PRO A 176 -0.12 -14.62 -13.97
N SER A 177 -1.43 -14.67 -14.24
CA SER A 177 -2.19 -13.61 -14.91
C SER A 177 -2.79 -12.59 -13.94
N ALA A 178 -2.66 -12.80 -12.63
CA ALA A 178 -3.33 -11.96 -11.65
C ALA A 178 -2.51 -10.73 -11.28
N THR A 179 -3.17 -9.57 -11.24
CA THR A 179 -2.66 -8.38 -10.56
C THR A 179 -3.07 -8.42 -9.10
N SER A 180 -2.11 -8.36 -8.18
CA SER A 180 -2.36 -8.37 -6.75
C SER A 180 -2.15 -6.99 -6.14
N VAL A 181 -3.11 -6.53 -5.34
CA VAL A 181 -3.01 -5.34 -4.50
C VAL A 181 -3.32 -5.73 -3.06
N GLY A 182 -2.34 -5.54 -2.19
CA GLY A 182 -2.43 -5.79 -0.77
C GLY A 182 -2.39 -4.49 0.02
N LEU A 183 -3.15 -4.42 1.10
CA LEU A 183 -3.02 -3.37 2.08
C LEU A 183 -2.49 -3.96 3.39
N VAL A 184 -1.40 -3.40 3.90
CA VAL A 184 -0.94 -3.74 5.24
C VAL A 184 -1.90 -3.08 6.23
N ALA A 185 -2.56 -3.88 7.06
CA ALA A 185 -3.54 -3.36 8.00
C ALA A 185 -2.89 -2.36 8.97
N THR A 186 -3.69 -1.46 9.51
CA THR A 186 -3.23 -0.50 10.52
C THR A 186 -2.89 -1.20 11.83
N SER A 187 -1.94 -0.63 12.56
CA SER A 187 -1.51 -1.13 13.85
C SER A 187 -2.61 -0.85 14.87
N THR A 188 -3.14 -1.90 15.52
CA THR A 188 -4.25 -1.76 16.47
C THR A 188 -3.93 -2.07 17.94
N PRO A 189 -2.67 -2.00 18.45
CA PRO A 189 -2.38 -2.43 19.81
C PRO A 189 -3.10 -1.56 20.85
N PHE A 190 -3.31 -0.27 20.55
CA PHE A 190 -4.01 0.66 21.44
C PHE A 190 -5.52 0.72 21.22
N VAL A 191 -6.02 0.19 20.10
CA VAL A 191 -7.46 0.20 19.75
C VAL A 191 -8.12 -1.11 20.17
N THR A 192 -7.52 -2.25 19.82
CA THR A 192 -8.10 -3.58 20.04
C THR A 192 -7.24 -4.49 20.91
N GLY A 193 -6.07 -4.04 21.35
CA GLY A 193 -5.09 -4.89 22.04
C GLY A 193 -4.36 -5.89 21.13
N ARG A 194 -4.56 -5.81 19.81
CA ARG A 194 -3.97 -6.71 18.81
C ARG A 194 -2.99 -5.95 17.92
N PRO A 195 -1.87 -6.57 17.49
CA PRO A 195 -0.96 -5.93 16.54
C PRO A 195 -1.69 -5.42 15.29
N TYR A 196 -2.54 -6.27 14.72
CA TYR A 196 -3.42 -5.95 13.59
C TYR A 196 -4.81 -6.53 13.85
N THR A 197 -5.82 -6.03 13.15
CA THR A 197 -7.18 -6.55 13.24
C THR A 197 -7.70 -6.87 11.83
N LEU A 198 -7.73 -8.17 11.52
CA LEU A 198 -8.21 -8.73 10.24
C LEU A 198 -9.50 -9.52 10.48
N PHE A 199 -10.40 -9.53 9.50
CA PHE A 199 -11.70 -10.20 9.56
C PHE A 199 -11.83 -11.22 8.43
N HIS A 200 -12.25 -12.44 8.78
CA HIS A 200 -12.63 -13.47 7.81
C HIS A 200 -13.86 -14.23 8.34
N GLY A 201 -15.00 -14.01 7.69
CA GLY A 201 -16.31 -14.36 8.22
C GLY A 201 -16.56 -13.71 9.58
N SER A 202 -17.03 -14.52 10.53
CA SER A 202 -17.26 -14.10 11.92
C SER A 202 -15.99 -14.08 12.79
N ALA A 203 -14.84 -14.53 12.26
CA ALA A 203 -13.60 -14.62 13.02
C ALA A 203 -12.74 -13.34 12.90
N VAL A 204 -12.06 -13.00 14.01
CA VAL A 204 -11.08 -11.91 14.09
C VAL A 204 -9.69 -12.50 14.24
N HIS A 205 -8.74 -12.02 13.43
CA HIS A 205 -7.37 -12.49 13.38
C HIS A 205 -6.37 -11.37 13.66
N SER A 206 -5.31 -11.69 14.41
CA SER A 206 -4.22 -10.76 14.74
C SER A 206 -3.02 -10.87 13.80
N SER A 207 -3.00 -11.87 12.93
CA SER A 207 -1.87 -12.20 12.06
C SER A 207 -2.33 -12.92 10.79
N GLY A 208 -1.41 -13.03 9.83
CA GLY A 208 -1.61 -13.58 8.50
C GLY A 208 -2.17 -12.56 7.51
N ALA A 209 -2.97 -13.07 6.58
CA ALA A 209 -3.64 -12.25 5.59
C ALA A 209 -5.04 -12.79 5.27
N VAL A 210 -5.93 -11.91 4.86
CA VAL A 210 -7.30 -12.24 4.42
C VAL A 210 -7.56 -11.52 3.11
N GLY A 211 -8.31 -12.10 2.18
CA GLY A 211 -8.48 -11.46 0.88
C GLY A 211 -9.55 -12.10 0.02
N VAL A 212 -9.68 -11.57 -1.18
CA VAL A 212 -10.56 -12.07 -2.24
C VAL A 212 -9.77 -12.21 -3.54
N CYS A 213 -9.88 -13.37 -4.17
CA CYS A 213 -9.46 -13.58 -5.55
C CYS A 213 -10.65 -13.35 -6.47
N LEU A 214 -10.45 -12.59 -7.55
CA LEU A 214 -11.49 -12.24 -8.50
C LEU A 214 -11.20 -12.89 -9.85
N ASN A 215 -12.27 -13.38 -10.47
CA ASN A 215 -12.33 -13.78 -11.86
C ASN A 215 -13.26 -12.81 -12.59
N SER A 216 -12.72 -11.66 -12.99
CA SER A 216 -13.47 -10.67 -13.75
C SER A 216 -13.37 -10.95 -15.25
N PRO A 217 -14.46 -10.75 -16.03
CA PRO A 217 -14.43 -10.89 -17.48
C PRO A 217 -13.61 -9.78 -18.16
N LYS A 218 -13.29 -8.71 -17.44
CA LYS A 218 -12.43 -7.61 -17.87
C LYS A 218 -11.41 -7.35 -16.79
N GLN A 219 -10.14 -7.40 -17.16
CA GLN A 219 -9.05 -7.03 -16.25
C GLN A 219 -9.17 -5.55 -15.86
N PRO A 220 -8.92 -5.20 -14.59
CA PRO A 220 -8.83 -3.80 -14.20
C PRO A 220 -7.60 -3.14 -14.83
N THR A 221 -7.73 -1.86 -15.16
CA THR A 221 -6.57 -1.02 -15.44
C THR A 221 -5.95 -0.56 -14.12
N PHE A 222 -4.63 -0.67 -14.03
CA PHE A 222 -3.86 -0.29 -12.85
C PHE A 222 -3.29 1.12 -13.02
N HIS A 223 -3.39 1.98 -12.00
CA HIS A 223 -2.75 3.29 -12.00
C HIS A 223 -2.02 3.57 -10.69
N THR A 224 -0.89 4.27 -10.78
CA THR A 224 -0.18 4.87 -9.65
C THR A 224 -0.31 6.37 -9.70
N ASN A 225 -0.40 7.00 -8.53
CA ASN A 225 -0.28 8.45 -8.40
C ASN A 225 0.53 8.80 -7.15
N PHE A 226 1.40 9.79 -7.26
CA PHE A 226 2.25 10.26 -6.16
C PHE A 226 2.11 11.78 -6.02
N PRO A 227 1.03 12.27 -5.39
CA PRO A 227 0.77 13.69 -5.23
C PRO A 227 1.91 14.39 -4.48
N GLY A 228 2.28 15.59 -4.95
CA GLY A 228 3.33 16.39 -4.34
C GLY A 228 4.76 15.91 -4.64
N LEU A 229 4.93 14.78 -5.33
CA LEU A 229 6.23 14.30 -5.75
C LEU A 229 6.81 15.20 -6.85
N GLN A 230 8.02 15.68 -6.64
CA GLN A 230 8.67 16.61 -7.55
C GLN A 230 10.01 16.05 -8.06
N ALA A 231 10.16 15.99 -9.38
CA ALA A 231 11.40 15.56 -10.01
C ALA A 231 12.58 16.48 -9.66
N LEU A 232 13.74 15.88 -9.38
CA LEU A 232 15.01 16.57 -9.12
C LEU A 232 15.98 16.47 -10.29
N THR A 233 16.01 15.32 -10.96
CA THR A 233 16.94 15.04 -12.07
C THR A 233 16.18 14.81 -13.37
N LYS A 234 16.90 14.67 -14.48
CA LYS A 234 16.36 14.01 -15.67
C LYS A 234 16.30 12.49 -15.45
N ALA A 235 15.62 11.78 -16.34
CA ALA A 235 15.65 10.33 -16.37
C ALA A 235 17.06 9.83 -16.76
N MET A 236 17.54 8.81 -16.06
CA MET A 236 18.90 8.24 -16.15
C MET A 236 18.80 6.71 -16.08
N PHE A 237 19.76 5.99 -16.64
CA PHE A 237 19.80 4.54 -16.55
C PHE A 237 20.53 4.09 -15.29
N VAL A 238 20.01 3.03 -14.65
CA VAL A 238 20.80 2.30 -13.66
C VAL A 238 21.91 1.55 -14.39
N THR A 239 23.16 1.87 -14.09
CA THR A 239 24.32 1.20 -14.71
C THR A 239 24.88 0.11 -13.80
N GLU A 240 24.78 0.28 -12.47
CA GLU A 240 25.25 -0.73 -11.51
C GLU A 240 24.44 -0.69 -10.20
N SER A 241 24.05 -1.86 -9.71
CA SER A 241 23.27 -2.03 -8.48
C SER A 241 23.53 -3.41 -7.87
N GLU A 242 23.57 -3.50 -6.53
CA GLU A 242 23.72 -4.76 -5.80
C GLU A 242 22.85 -4.75 -4.54
N GLY A 243 22.06 -5.81 -4.33
CA GLY A 243 21.10 -5.86 -3.22
C GLY A 243 20.18 -4.64 -3.24
N ASN A 244 20.12 -3.88 -2.14
CA ASN A 244 19.37 -2.64 -2.02
C ASN A 244 20.18 -1.36 -2.31
N LEU A 245 21.37 -1.49 -2.90
CA LEU A 245 22.28 -0.38 -3.18
C LEU A 245 22.27 -0.05 -4.67
N ILE A 246 22.23 1.25 -4.99
CA ILE A 246 22.51 1.76 -6.33
C ILE A 246 23.94 2.33 -6.31
N HIS A 247 24.81 1.75 -7.13
CA HIS A 247 26.21 2.13 -7.23
C HIS A 247 26.46 3.19 -8.31
N SER A 248 25.67 3.15 -9.39
CA SER A 248 25.93 3.99 -10.55
C SER A 248 24.64 4.29 -11.34
N LEU A 249 24.48 5.56 -11.73
CA LEU A 249 23.43 6.05 -12.62
C LEU A 249 24.10 6.75 -13.80
N ASP A 250 23.85 6.31 -15.04
CA ASP A 250 24.55 6.78 -16.25
C ASP A 250 26.08 6.81 -16.10
N ASN A 251 26.65 5.81 -15.43
CA ASN A 251 28.08 5.73 -15.10
C ASN A 251 28.58 6.85 -14.15
N MET A 252 27.67 7.56 -13.49
CA MET A 252 27.95 8.63 -12.53
C MET A 252 27.59 8.21 -11.11
N ASN A 253 28.21 8.91 -10.15
CA ASN A 253 27.98 8.72 -8.72
C ASN A 253 26.57 9.23 -8.33
N PRO A 254 25.62 8.33 -7.97
CA PRO A 254 24.25 8.69 -7.64
C PRO A 254 24.11 9.70 -6.49
N THR A 255 24.91 9.56 -5.43
CA THR A 255 24.83 10.47 -4.27
C THR A 255 25.28 11.88 -4.63
N ARG A 256 26.32 12.02 -5.47
CA ARG A 256 26.75 13.33 -5.97
C ARG A 256 25.74 13.95 -6.92
N LEU A 257 25.07 13.14 -7.75
CA LEU A 257 23.97 13.60 -8.60
C LEU A 257 22.80 14.14 -7.80
N LEU A 258 22.41 13.45 -6.72
CA LEU A 258 21.35 13.93 -5.84
C LEU A 258 21.75 15.26 -5.18
N LEU A 259 22.95 15.32 -4.60
CA LEU A 259 23.44 16.53 -3.92
C LEU A 259 23.58 17.72 -4.89
N SER A 260 24.05 17.49 -6.11
CA SER A 260 24.17 18.55 -7.12
C SER A 260 22.80 19.05 -7.57
N ALA A 261 21.81 18.16 -7.75
CA ALA A 261 20.45 18.55 -8.06
C ALA A 261 19.80 19.39 -6.95
N ILE A 262 20.03 19.03 -5.69
CA ILE A 262 19.57 19.80 -4.52
C ILE A 262 20.23 21.18 -4.51
N GLN A 263 21.54 21.26 -4.72
CA GLN A 263 22.28 22.53 -4.73
C GLN A 263 21.84 23.44 -5.88
N GLN A 264 21.61 22.88 -7.07
CA GLN A 264 21.13 23.65 -8.22
C GLN A 264 19.75 24.24 -7.95
N ARG A 265 18.82 23.47 -7.36
CA ARG A 265 17.48 23.95 -7.03
C ARG A 265 17.49 25.01 -5.92
N ASN A 266 18.27 24.79 -4.88
CA ASN A 266 18.41 25.75 -3.77
C ASN A 266 19.19 27.02 -4.17
N GLY A 267 20.05 26.91 -5.19
CA GLY A 267 20.92 27.98 -5.67
C GLY A 267 20.36 28.78 -6.84
N GLN A 268 19.15 28.49 -7.33
CA GLN A 268 18.47 29.32 -8.33
C GLN A 268 17.85 30.55 -7.64
N PRO A 269 18.43 31.76 -7.78
CA PRO A 269 17.74 32.98 -7.39
C PRO A 269 16.54 33.15 -8.32
N GLY A 270 15.38 33.52 -7.76
CA GLY A 270 14.21 33.87 -8.54
C GLY A 270 14.58 34.86 -9.64
N SER A 271 14.48 34.44 -10.89
CA SER A 271 14.44 35.36 -12.02
C SER A 271 13.19 36.21 -11.84
N ASP A 272 13.42 37.50 -11.71
CA ASP A 272 12.49 38.62 -11.69
C ASP A 272 11.97 39.06 -10.31
N GLY A 273 12.60 40.14 -9.83
CA GLY A 273 12.16 40.93 -8.68
C GLY A 273 10.84 41.66 -8.92
N GLN A 274 9.74 40.91 -8.97
CA GLN A 274 8.38 41.45 -8.79
C GLN A 274 7.58 40.54 -7.87
N SER A 275 7.44 40.99 -6.62
CA SER A 275 6.26 40.83 -5.77
C SER A 275 5.42 39.56 -5.99
N GLY A 276 6.03 38.39 -5.80
CA GLY A 276 5.36 37.12 -5.61
C GLY A 276 5.46 36.72 -4.14
N SER A 277 4.35 36.31 -3.54
CA SER A 277 4.21 35.82 -2.17
C SER A 277 5.43 35.01 -1.69
N ALA A 278 5.92 35.30 -0.48
CA ALA A 278 7.04 34.62 0.19
C ALA A 278 6.80 33.13 0.54
N LEU A 279 5.88 32.47 -0.15
CA LEU A 279 5.43 31.10 0.11
C LEU A 279 5.98 30.05 -0.88
N ASP A 280 6.63 30.43 -1.98
CA ASP A 280 6.99 29.49 -3.07
C ASP A 280 8.48 29.09 -3.18
N PHE A 281 9.38 29.64 -2.34
CA PHE A 281 10.77 29.15 -2.28
C PHE A 281 10.94 28.17 -1.12
N GLN A 282 10.40 26.95 -1.28
CA GLN A 282 10.66 25.89 -0.32
C GLN A 282 12.07 25.35 -0.56
N LEU A 283 13.05 25.83 0.22
CA LEU A 283 14.40 25.29 0.24
C LEU A 283 14.35 23.79 0.51
N ILE A 284 14.99 23.00 -0.34
CA ILE A 284 15.16 21.56 -0.08
C ILE A 284 16.09 21.41 1.12
N THR A 285 15.61 20.71 2.14
CA THR A 285 16.33 20.51 3.39
C THR A 285 16.54 19.02 3.68
N LYS A 286 17.40 18.70 4.66
CA LYS A 286 17.93 17.33 4.85
C LYS A 286 16.89 16.28 5.24
N ASP A 287 15.89 16.66 6.00
CA ASP A 287 14.79 15.81 6.44
C ASP A 287 13.62 15.78 5.42
N ASP A 288 13.79 16.29 4.18
CA ASP A 288 12.84 16.05 3.08
C ASP A 288 12.96 14.58 2.67
N LEU A 289 11.90 14.02 2.10
CA LEU A 289 11.93 12.63 1.67
C LEU A 289 12.40 12.55 0.22
N PHE A 290 13.41 11.73 -0.02
CA PHE A 290 13.99 11.52 -1.35
C PHE A 290 13.65 10.14 -1.88
N PHE A 291 13.34 10.05 -3.16
CA PHE A 291 12.90 8.82 -3.80
C PHE A 291 13.62 8.56 -5.12
N VAL A 292 13.76 7.29 -5.47
CA VAL A 292 14.05 6.84 -6.83
C VAL A 292 12.76 6.31 -7.43
N GLY A 293 12.31 6.92 -8.52
CA GLY A 293 11.18 6.42 -9.29
C GLY A 293 11.67 5.66 -10.52
N THR A 294 11.18 4.43 -10.74
CA THR A 294 11.35 3.76 -12.04
C THR A 294 10.33 4.31 -13.02
N ILE A 295 10.77 4.60 -14.24
CA ILE A 295 9.94 5.20 -15.27
C ILE A 295 9.62 4.13 -16.31
N ARG A 296 8.36 4.07 -16.74
CA ARG A 296 7.97 3.32 -17.93
C ARG A 296 7.28 4.25 -18.92
N ASP A 297 7.65 4.06 -20.18
CA ASP A 297 6.93 4.63 -21.31
C ASP A 297 5.62 3.83 -21.48
N ASN A 298 4.49 4.52 -21.46
CA ASN A 298 3.16 3.91 -21.61
C ASN A 298 2.71 3.86 -23.09
N GLY A 299 3.61 4.15 -24.04
CA GLY A 299 3.34 4.16 -25.47
C GLY A 299 3.35 5.57 -26.05
N SER A 300 3.36 5.65 -27.39
CA SER A 300 3.81 6.81 -28.18
C SER A 300 3.15 8.17 -27.91
N ASP A 301 2.03 8.24 -27.20
CA ASP A 301 1.28 9.47 -26.92
C ASP A 301 1.09 9.78 -25.42
N SER A 302 1.66 8.98 -24.51
CA SER A 302 1.54 9.20 -23.06
C SER A 302 2.87 9.63 -22.45
N GLU A 303 2.84 10.68 -21.62
CA GLU A 303 4.03 11.08 -20.85
C GLU A 303 4.53 9.92 -19.99
N ALA A 304 5.86 9.78 -19.93
CA ALA A 304 6.52 8.75 -19.16
C ALA A 304 6.10 8.87 -17.68
N SER A 305 5.51 7.80 -17.14
CA SER A 305 4.88 7.82 -15.81
C SER A 305 5.71 7.05 -14.79
N VAL A 306 5.63 7.46 -13.52
CA VAL A 306 6.36 6.79 -12.46
C VAL A 306 5.68 5.48 -12.10
N PHE A 307 6.39 4.39 -12.33
CA PHE A 307 5.88 3.03 -12.24
C PHE A 307 6.05 2.41 -10.84
N GLN A 308 7.20 2.64 -10.20
CA GLN A 308 7.51 2.25 -8.82
C GLN A 308 8.32 3.35 -8.13
N LEU A 309 8.15 3.51 -6.82
CA LEU A 309 8.96 4.42 -6.01
C LEU A 309 9.70 3.67 -4.91
N TYR A 310 10.94 4.07 -4.71
CA TYR A 310 11.82 3.57 -3.65
C TYR A 310 12.32 4.72 -2.80
N HIS A 311 12.08 4.66 -1.49
CA HIS A 311 12.59 5.66 -0.55
C HIS A 311 14.11 5.52 -0.40
N ILE A 312 14.84 6.61 -0.51
CA ILE A 312 16.30 6.63 -0.30
C ILE A 312 16.55 6.75 1.21
N THR A 313 17.12 5.71 1.82
CA THR A 313 17.30 5.64 3.28
C THR A 313 18.64 6.18 3.74
N SER A 314 19.66 6.10 2.89
CA SER A 314 21.01 6.59 3.20
C SER A 314 21.82 6.76 1.93
N GLY A 315 22.86 7.60 1.98
CA GLY A 315 23.81 7.77 0.88
C GLY A 315 25.18 8.20 1.38
N ASP A 316 26.22 7.67 0.75
CA ASP A 316 27.61 8.03 1.06
C ASP A 316 28.23 8.74 -0.16
N PRO A 317 28.51 10.05 -0.10
CA PRO A 317 29.12 10.79 -1.21
C PRO A 317 30.54 10.33 -1.57
N SER A 318 31.25 9.73 -0.60
CA SER A 318 32.62 9.27 -0.75
C SER A 318 32.68 7.92 -1.46
N ARG A 319 31.81 6.98 -1.08
CA ARG A 319 31.65 5.68 -1.75
C ARG A 319 30.83 5.77 -3.02
N GLY A 320 29.98 6.79 -3.12
CA GLY A 320 29.17 7.06 -4.28
C GLY A 320 27.95 6.18 -4.43
N THR A 321 27.44 5.64 -3.33
CA THR A 321 26.31 4.72 -3.32
C THR A 321 25.19 5.31 -2.47
N PHE A 322 23.93 5.07 -2.84
CA PHE A 322 22.82 5.24 -1.91
C PHE A 322 22.01 3.95 -1.77
N ALA A 323 21.48 3.73 -0.57
CA ALA A 323 20.63 2.61 -0.23
C ALA A 323 19.16 3.02 -0.33
N ILE A 324 18.34 2.07 -0.77
CA ILE A 324 16.89 2.25 -0.85
C ILE A 324 16.14 1.35 0.14
N GLU A 325 14.91 1.74 0.47
CA GLU A 325 13.97 0.96 1.29
C GLU A 325 13.28 -0.12 0.45
N SER A 326 14.06 -1.10 0.02
CA SER A 326 13.63 -2.28 -0.70
C SER A 326 14.69 -3.36 -0.48
N GLU A 327 14.35 -4.63 -0.72
CA GLU A 327 15.35 -5.70 -0.73
C GLU A 327 16.26 -5.64 -1.95
N PHE A 328 15.70 -5.15 -3.06
CA PHE A 328 16.38 -5.09 -4.35
C PHE A 328 16.23 -3.70 -4.96
N ALA A 329 17.36 -3.15 -5.42
CA ALA A 329 17.43 -2.00 -6.29
C ALA A 329 16.84 -2.28 -7.67
N PRO A 330 16.41 -1.24 -8.41
CA PRO A 330 16.05 -1.39 -9.81
C PRO A 330 17.22 -2.02 -10.59
N THR A 331 16.89 -2.92 -11.51
CA THR A 331 17.89 -3.70 -12.26
C THR A 331 18.71 -2.81 -13.18
N PRO A 332 20.01 -3.09 -13.42
CA PRO A 332 20.78 -2.37 -14.41
C PRO A 332 20.09 -2.38 -15.79
N GLY A 333 20.09 -1.24 -16.47
CA GLY A 333 19.37 -0.97 -17.71
C GLY A 333 17.96 -0.38 -17.51
N MET A 334 17.43 -0.33 -16.29
CA MET A 334 16.16 0.37 -16.02
C MET A 334 16.33 1.89 -16.03
N LEU A 335 15.32 2.58 -16.57
CA LEU A 335 15.23 4.03 -16.53
C LEU A 335 14.66 4.50 -15.19
N VAL A 336 15.37 5.40 -14.52
CA VAL A 336 15.01 5.94 -13.21
C VAL A 336 15.15 7.46 -13.16
N GLN A 337 14.45 8.09 -12.23
CA GLN A 337 14.58 9.52 -11.95
C GLN A 337 14.56 9.75 -10.44
N LEU A 338 15.31 10.74 -9.97
CA LEU A 338 15.32 11.12 -8.56
C LEU A 338 14.21 12.15 -8.30
N TYR A 339 13.51 11.97 -7.20
CA TYR A 339 12.41 12.81 -6.77
C TYR A 339 12.59 13.27 -5.32
N HIS A 340 11.93 14.36 -4.98
CA HIS A 340 11.74 14.78 -3.60
C HIS A 340 10.26 15.00 -3.30
N LEU A 341 9.89 14.74 -2.06
CA LEU A 341 8.61 15.11 -1.48
C LEU A 341 8.89 16.14 -0.37
N PRO A 342 8.45 17.41 -0.54
CA PRO A 342 8.73 18.45 0.45
C PRO A 342 8.18 18.12 1.83
N ARG A 343 8.91 18.51 2.89
CA ARG A 343 8.36 18.46 4.24
C ARG A 343 7.07 19.25 4.37
N GLY A 344 6.14 18.72 5.16
CA GLY A 344 4.84 19.35 5.41
C GLY A 344 3.86 19.19 4.26
N SER A 345 4.16 18.39 3.22
CA SER A 345 3.16 17.98 2.24
C SER A 345 2.09 17.14 2.96
N VAL A 346 1.01 17.78 3.39
CA VAL A 346 -0.15 17.07 3.93
C VAL A 346 -0.86 16.43 2.74
N PRO A 347 -0.94 15.09 2.67
CA PRO A 347 -1.61 14.43 1.56
C PRO A 347 -3.13 14.68 1.65
N ASP A 348 -3.72 15.05 0.51
CA ASP A 348 -5.16 15.23 0.38
C ASP A 348 -5.73 14.20 -0.60
N VAL A 349 -6.06 13.04 -0.05
CA VAL A 349 -6.63 11.92 -0.80
C VAL A 349 -8.12 12.14 -0.96
N LEU A 350 -8.81 12.49 0.13
CA LEU A 350 -10.26 12.59 0.16
C LEU A 350 -10.82 13.65 -0.80
N SER A 351 -10.20 14.85 -0.87
CA SER A 351 -10.69 15.96 -1.71
C SER A 351 -10.79 15.63 -3.21
N ARG A 352 -10.04 14.62 -3.68
CA ARG A 352 -10.10 14.16 -5.08
C ARG A 352 -11.34 13.34 -5.41
N TYR A 353 -12.03 12.84 -4.40
CA TYR A 353 -13.26 12.06 -4.53
C TYR A 353 -14.51 12.89 -4.20
N LEU A 354 -14.33 14.15 -3.80
CA LEU A 354 -15.45 15.04 -3.53
C LEU A 354 -16.09 15.52 -4.85
N PRO A 355 -17.41 15.78 -4.87
CA PRO A 355 -18.17 16.07 -6.10
C PRO A 355 -17.63 17.23 -6.93
N ALA A 356 -17.02 18.24 -6.30
CA ALA A 356 -16.43 19.40 -6.99
C ALA A 356 -15.20 19.04 -7.85
N SER A 357 -14.53 17.93 -7.52
CA SER A 357 -13.28 17.47 -8.17
C SER A 357 -13.51 16.30 -9.15
N PHE A 358 -14.73 15.76 -9.22
CA PHE A 358 -15.00 14.49 -9.90
C PHE A 358 -15.60 14.70 -11.30
N SER A 359 -14.75 14.64 -12.32
CA SER A 359 -15.14 14.62 -13.74
C SER A 359 -14.77 13.28 -14.41
N SER A 360 -14.95 12.16 -13.70
CA SER A 360 -14.61 10.85 -14.26
C SER A 360 -15.82 10.19 -14.92
N PRO A 361 -15.66 9.52 -16.08
CA PRO A 361 -16.69 8.63 -16.62
C PRO A 361 -17.03 7.54 -15.59
N ALA A 362 -18.27 7.05 -15.67
CA ALA A 362 -18.80 5.98 -14.84
C ALA A 362 -17.84 4.77 -14.87
N SER A 363 -17.05 4.59 -13.81
CA SER A 363 -16.15 3.46 -13.64
C SER A 363 -16.14 3.05 -12.18
N ARG A 364 -16.05 1.75 -11.91
CA ARG A 364 -15.86 1.24 -10.54
C ARG A 364 -14.39 1.30 -10.21
N LYS A 365 -14.08 1.77 -9.01
CA LYS A 365 -12.70 2.00 -8.60
C LYS A 365 -12.42 1.43 -7.21
N MET A 366 -11.26 0.81 -7.05
CA MET A 366 -10.64 0.58 -5.75
C MET A 366 -9.38 1.42 -5.66
N SER A 367 -9.26 2.23 -4.63
CA SER A 367 -8.12 3.11 -4.37
C SER A 367 -7.51 2.78 -3.01
N PHE A 368 -6.22 2.51 -3.02
CA PHE A 368 -5.42 2.24 -1.84
C PHE A 368 -4.42 3.38 -1.67
N SER A 369 -4.53 4.11 -0.57
CA SER A 369 -3.69 5.26 -0.30
C SER A 369 -2.78 5.04 0.91
N MET A 370 -1.67 5.76 0.93
CA MET A 370 -0.80 5.83 2.12
C MET A 370 -1.18 7.00 3.02
N SER A 371 -1.53 6.67 4.26
CA SER A 371 -1.65 7.65 5.35
C SER A 371 -0.26 7.94 5.94
N PRO A 372 0.04 9.19 6.31
CA PRO A 372 1.21 9.46 7.15
C PRO A 372 1.08 8.72 8.50
N PRO A 373 2.20 8.27 9.11
CA PRO A 373 2.19 7.65 10.42
C PRO A 373 1.85 8.65 11.55
N ASP A 374 2.18 9.93 11.34
CA ASP A 374 1.99 11.02 12.30
C ASP A 374 0.90 11.99 11.84
N VAL A 375 -0.33 11.50 11.63
CA VAL A 375 -1.48 12.42 11.68
C VAL A 375 -1.72 12.75 13.14
N LEU A 376 -0.82 13.57 13.72
CA LEU A 376 -1.08 14.25 14.97
C LEU A 376 -2.30 15.14 14.71
N SER A 377 -3.40 14.81 15.38
CA SER A 377 -4.60 15.62 15.49
C SER A 377 -4.16 17.06 15.75
N LEU A 378 -4.27 17.94 14.75
CA LEU A 378 -4.18 19.37 15.00
C LEU A 378 -5.39 19.70 15.90
N ASP A 379 -5.10 20.07 17.13
CA ASP A 379 -6.04 20.48 18.19
C ASP A 379 -6.75 21.79 17.80
N GLU A 380 -7.63 21.76 16.79
CA GLU A 380 -8.67 22.77 16.60
C GLU A 380 -9.95 22.07 16.15
N ILE A 381 -10.79 21.70 17.13
CA ILE A 381 -12.14 21.20 16.90
C ILE A 381 -12.97 22.35 16.34
N SER A 382 -13.05 22.46 15.02
CA SER A 382 -14.15 23.21 14.40
C SER A 382 -15.47 22.47 14.65
N GLU A 383 -16.37 23.08 15.43
CA GLU A 383 -17.71 22.56 15.78
C GLU A 383 -18.67 22.44 14.58
N VAL A 384 -18.28 22.94 13.41
CA VAL A 384 -19.06 22.76 12.17
C VAL A 384 -18.63 21.44 11.51
N GLY A 385 -19.19 20.34 12.02
CA GLY A 385 -18.95 19.00 11.46
C GLY A 385 -19.46 18.90 10.02
N PRO A 386 -18.70 18.30 9.08
CA PRO A 386 -19.17 18.08 7.74
C PRO A 386 -20.31 17.07 7.74
N GLU A 387 -21.17 17.25 6.74
CA GLU A 387 -22.18 16.30 6.31
C GLU A 387 -21.53 14.95 5.97
N THR A 388 -22.19 13.86 6.34
CA THR A 388 -21.77 12.51 5.94
C THR A 388 -21.62 12.44 4.43
N ILE A 389 -20.46 11.98 3.97
CA ILE A 389 -20.18 11.83 2.54
C ILE A 389 -20.24 10.36 2.17
N VAL A 390 -20.98 10.06 1.11
CA VAL A 390 -21.00 8.74 0.48
C VAL A 390 -20.36 8.88 -0.90
N ILE A 391 -19.21 8.21 -1.08
CA ILE A 391 -18.50 8.13 -2.34
C ILE A 391 -18.95 6.84 -3.03
N ASP A 392 -19.90 6.97 -3.95
CA ASP A 392 -20.42 5.84 -4.71
C ASP A 392 -19.40 5.30 -5.72
N ASP A 393 -19.57 4.02 -6.08
CA ASP A 393 -18.71 3.25 -7.00
C ASP A 393 -17.21 3.23 -6.68
N THR A 394 -16.84 3.66 -5.47
CA THR A 394 -15.45 3.74 -5.03
C THR A 394 -15.25 3.02 -3.71
N PHE A 395 -14.28 2.11 -3.69
CA PHE A 395 -13.70 1.56 -2.47
C PHE A 395 -12.40 2.31 -2.18
N LEU A 396 -12.39 3.20 -1.20
CA LEU A 396 -11.23 4.02 -0.86
C LEU A 396 -10.71 3.63 0.51
N VAL A 397 -9.46 3.23 0.62
CA VAL A 397 -8.86 2.77 1.88
C VAL A 397 -7.47 3.35 2.05
N ALA A 398 -7.07 3.59 3.30
CA ALA A 398 -5.74 4.05 3.63
C ALA A 398 -4.99 3.08 4.56
N SER A 399 -3.65 3.08 4.45
CA SER A 399 -2.76 2.37 5.36
C SER A 399 -1.61 3.27 5.80
N GLU A 400 -1.23 3.18 7.06
CA GLU A 400 -0.01 3.76 7.61
C GLU A 400 1.22 2.86 7.41
N ASN A 401 1.01 1.56 7.12
CA ASN A 401 2.05 0.54 7.13
C ASN A 401 2.52 0.13 5.72
N GLY A 402 1.71 0.39 4.69
CA GLY A 402 2.10 0.14 3.30
C GLY A 402 0.98 -0.40 2.41
N VAL A 403 1.15 -0.21 1.11
CA VAL A 403 0.37 -0.88 0.06
C VAL A 403 1.28 -1.78 -0.75
N VAL A 404 1.03 -3.08 -0.76
CA VAL A 404 1.80 -4.08 -1.49
C VAL A 404 1.23 -4.26 -2.89
N ILE A 405 2.08 -4.27 -3.90
CA ILE A 405 1.67 -4.28 -5.31
C ILE A 405 2.43 -5.38 -6.02
N GLY A 406 1.72 -6.21 -6.77
CA GLY A 406 2.31 -7.18 -7.71
C GLY A 406 1.54 -7.13 -9.01
N ARG A 407 2.13 -6.57 -10.06
CA ARG A 407 1.45 -6.42 -11.36
C ARG A 407 1.79 -7.53 -12.31
N GLN A 408 0.85 -7.81 -13.21
CA GLN A 408 1.14 -8.59 -14.40
C GLN A 408 2.04 -7.77 -15.35
N GLY A 409 3.14 -8.37 -15.81
CA GLY A 409 3.84 -7.93 -17.02
C GLY A 409 3.27 -8.71 -18.21
N GLY A 410 3.02 -8.04 -19.34
CA GLY A 410 2.54 -8.70 -20.56
C GLY A 410 3.50 -9.77 -21.11
N ASP A 411 4.78 -9.66 -20.77
CA ASP A 411 5.80 -10.68 -21.01
C ASP A 411 6.26 -11.29 -19.66
N PRO A 412 6.29 -12.63 -19.50
CA PRO A 412 6.85 -13.29 -18.32
C PRO A 412 8.30 -12.87 -17.98
N SER A 413 9.09 -12.40 -18.95
CA SER A 413 10.43 -11.84 -18.73
C SER A 413 10.41 -10.46 -18.04
N THR A 414 9.27 -9.78 -18.10
CA THR A 414 9.03 -8.42 -17.55
C THR A 414 8.17 -8.42 -16.29
N ARG A 415 7.88 -9.60 -15.73
CA ARG A 415 7.04 -9.73 -14.52
C ARG A 415 7.65 -8.90 -13.40
N GLU A 416 6.88 -7.93 -12.97
CA GLU A 416 7.27 -7.01 -11.93
C GLU A 416 7.44 -7.79 -10.62
N ARG A 417 8.56 -7.57 -9.93
CA ARG A 417 8.72 -8.06 -8.57
C ARG A 417 7.77 -7.29 -7.66
N PRO A 418 7.02 -7.97 -6.78
CA PRO A 418 6.16 -7.28 -5.84
C PRO A 418 6.95 -6.28 -4.98
N TRP A 419 6.35 -5.13 -4.70
CA TRP A 419 6.96 -4.06 -3.92
C TRP A 419 5.92 -3.40 -3.03
N THR A 420 6.38 -2.69 -2.01
CA THR A 420 5.52 -1.99 -1.06
C THR A 420 5.67 -0.49 -1.24
N CYS A 421 4.57 0.18 -1.60
CA CYS A 421 4.48 1.63 -1.58
C CYS A 421 4.33 2.10 -0.14
N LYS A 422 5.20 3.02 0.28
CA LYS A 422 5.13 3.72 1.57
C LYS A 422 5.16 5.25 1.43
N VAL A 423 5.00 5.75 0.22
CA VAL A 423 5.06 7.19 -0.07
C VAL A 423 3.80 7.85 0.50
N PRO A 424 3.89 8.81 1.43
CA PRO A 424 2.72 9.49 1.99
C PRO A 424 1.84 10.10 0.89
N GLY A 425 0.53 9.85 0.94
CA GLY A 425 -0.42 10.27 -0.10
C GLY A 425 -0.34 9.52 -1.42
N GLY A 426 0.63 8.62 -1.58
CA GLY A 426 0.73 7.74 -2.74
C GLY A 426 -0.54 6.89 -2.87
N GLU A 427 -1.04 6.79 -4.09
CA GLU A 427 -2.29 6.11 -4.42
C GLU A 427 -2.09 5.04 -5.47
N ILE A 428 -2.77 3.92 -5.24
CA ILE A 428 -2.82 2.77 -6.11
C ILE A 428 -4.27 2.50 -6.47
N ASP A 429 -4.57 2.56 -7.77
CA ASP A 429 -5.92 2.43 -8.27
C ASP A 429 -6.09 1.16 -9.11
N LEU A 430 -7.16 0.42 -8.84
CA LEU A 430 -7.75 -0.56 -9.75
C LEU A 430 -9.04 0.04 -10.32
N ARG A 431 -9.14 0.15 -11.64
CA ARG A 431 -10.33 0.71 -12.31
C ARG A 431 -10.95 -0.30 -13.28
N TRP A 432 -12.26 -0.50 -13.17
CA TRP A 432 -13.06 -1.30 -14.10
C TRP A 432 -13.98 -0.39 -14.90
N ALA A 433 -13.87 -0.45 -16.23
CA ALA A 433 -14.81 0.23 -17.12
C ALA A 433 -16.23 -0.34 -16.91
N LEU A 434 -17.20 0.52 -16.57
CA LEU A 434 -18.61 0.16 -16.62
C LEU A 434 -19.00 -0.03 -18.10
N ARG A 435 -19.71 -1.12 -18.40
CA ARG A 435 -20.19 -1.41 -19.76
C ARG A 435 -21.40 -0.56 -20.08
#